data_AF-A0A7L0SRV1-F1
#
_entry.id   AF-A0A7L0SRV1-F1
#
_cell.length_a   1.000
_cell.length_b   1.000
_cell.length_c   1.000
_cell.angle_alpha   90.00
_cell.angle_beta   90.00
_cell.angle_gamma   90.00
#
_symmetry.space_group_name_H-M   'P 1'
#
loop_
_entity.id
_entity.type
_entity.pdbx_description
1 polymer ?
#
loop_
_entity_poly.entity_id
_entity_poly.type
_entity_poly.pdbx_seq_one_letter_code
_entity_poly.pdbx_strand_id
1 'polypeptide(L)'
;VCSATGKPAPIITWLDDRDLNESPEIHQIQNANGTVTVANRRTFSANHFRALACLLDHPQGRKMKALYLEKEREGVQTSIVVVTVITAVLLIIGTLCIILLVNRKIKNLKRCSAPRTPPGEKGLHQDLSEKAMSPHTPKDQHIAYQHE
;
A
#
# COMPACT_ATOMS: atom_id res chain seq x y z
N VAL A 1 25.64 14.34 -23.98
CA VAL A 1 26.33 14.66 -25.25
C VAL A 1 25.74 13.80 -26.36
N CYS A 2 25.47 14.38 -27.53
CA CYS A 2 25.06 13.65 -28.74
C CYS A 2 26.03 14.02 -29.87
N SER A 3 26.52 13.02 -30.61
CA SER A 3 27.55 13.20 -31.64
C SER A 3 27.22 12.42 -32.90
N ALA A 4 27.54 12.99 -34.05
CA ALA A 4 27.37 12.36 -35.35
C ALA A 4 28.43 12.82 -36.34
N THR A 5 28.77 11.93 -37.27
CA THR A 5 29.72 12.20 -38.34
C THR A 5 29.00 12.03 -39.68
N GLY A 6 29.17 13.00 -40.58
CA GLY A 6 28.49 12.99 -41.87
C GLY A 6 29.17 13.88 -42.91
N LYS A 7 28.73 13.73 -44.15
CA LYS A 7 29.06 14.62 -45.27
C LYS A 7 27.77 14.84 -46.06
N PRO A 8 27.18 16.05 -46.06
CA PRO A 8 27.62 17.28 -45.41
C PRO A 8 27.55 17.23 -43.87
N ALA A 9 27.97 18.30 -43.19
CA ALA A 9 27.95 18.35 -41.73
C ALA A 9 26.53 18.09 -41.18
N PRO A 10 26.35 17.12 -40.27
CA PRO A 10 25.04 16.85 -39.68
C PRO A 10 24.61 17.96 -38.72
N ILE A 11 23.31 18.16 -38.59
CA ILE A 11 22.73 19.10 -37.62
C ILE A 11 22.22 18.29 -36.42
N ILE A 12 22.61 18.68 -35.21
CA ILE A 12 22.18 18.03 -33.97
C ILE A 12 21.41 19.04 -33.13
N THR A 13 20.16 18.71 -32.80
CA THR A 13 19.26 19.53 -31.99
C THR A 13 18.78 18.75 -30.76
N TRP A 14 18.66 19.43 -29.63
CA TRP A 14 18.03 18.87 -28.43
C TRP A 14 16.53 19.17 -28.44
N LEU A 15 15.73 18.15 -28.19
CA LEU A 15 14.28 18.25 -28.01
C LEU A 15 14.01 17.98 -26.52
N ASP A 16 13.46 18.96 -25.82
CA ASP A 16 13.06 18.88 -24.42
C ASP A 16 11.63 19.42 -24.24
N ASP A 17 10.98 18.99 -23.16
CA ASP A 17 9.63 19.44 -22.80
C ASP A 17 9.60 20.83 -22.13
N ARG A 18 10.77 21.42 -21.86
CA ARG A 18 10.89 22.71 -21.14
C ARG A 18 12.09 23.48 -21.64
N ASP A 19 11.89 24.77 -21.89
CA ASP A 19 12.95 25.75 -22.21
C ASP A 19 14.10 25.67 -21.20
N LEU A 20 15.08 24.82 -21.49
CA LEU A 20 16.28 24.71 -20.68
C LEU A 20 17.07 26.01 -20.86
N ASN A 21 17.26 26.74 -19.75
CA ASN A 21 17.87 28.07 -19.70
C ASN A 21 19.26 28.17 -20.34
N GLU A 22 20.00 27.06 -20.41
CA GLU A 22 21.34 27.01 -20.99
C GLU A 22 21.31 26.57 -22.45
N SER A 23 22.00 27.33 -23.29
CA SER A 23 22.24 27.00 -24.68
C SER A 23 23.22 25.81 -24.79
N PRO A 24 23.03 24.94 -25.79
CA PRO A 24 23.96 23.85 -26.03
C PRO A 24 25.33 24.36 -26.50
N GLU A 25 26.37 23.67 -26.07
CA GLU A 25 27.73 23.84 -26.57
C GLU A 25 27.97 22.91 -27.77
N ILE A 26 28.28 23.50 -28.91
CA ILE A 26 28.45 22.77 -30.18
C ILE A 26 29.93 22.81 -30.58
N HIS A 27 30.51 21.63 -30.75
CA HIS A 27 31.85 21.46 -31.31
C HIS A 27 31.78 20.78 -32.67
N GLN A 28 32.61 21.25 -33.60
CA GLN A 28 32.72 20.68 -34.94
C GLN A 28 34.18 20.38 -35.25
N ILE A 29 34.43 19.21 -35.82
CA ILE A 29 35.77 18.76 -36.23
C ILE A 29 35.69 18.27 -37.67
N GLN A 30 36.61 18.76 -38.50
CA GLN A 30 36.76 18.28 -39.87
C GLN A 30 37.75 17.11 -39.89
N ASN A 31 37.30 15.97 -40.43
CA ASN A 31 38.10 14.75 -40.48
C ASN A 31 38.95 14.70 -41.76
N ALA A 32 40.08 13.99 -41.73
CA ALA A 32 40.96 13.83 -42.89
C ALA A 32 40.27 13.21 -44.12
N ASN A 33 39.23 12.40 -43.91
CA ASN A 33 38.42 11.81 -44.98
C ASN A 33 37.37 12.78 -45.58
N GLY A 34 37.37 14.06 -45.18
CA GLY A 34 36.46 15.09 -45.65
C GLY A 34 35.03 15.01 -45.08
N THR A 35 34.79 14.16 -44.08
CA THR A 35 33.55 14.19 -43.28
C THR A 35 33.68 15.21 -42.14
N VAL A 36 32.54 15.62 -41.57
CA VAL A 36 32.49 16.52 -40.42
C VAL A 36 31.84 15.78 -39.26
N THR A 37 32.49 15.80 -38.10
CA THR A 37 31.94 15.33 -36.84
C THR A 37 31.39 16.52 -36.06
N VAL A 38 30.12 16.47 -35.69
CA VAL A 38 29.45 17.47 -34.85
C VAL A 38 29.12 16.82 -33.51
N ALA A 39 29.54 17.46 -32.42
CA ALA A 39 29.20 17.06 -31.06
C ALA A 39 28.43 18.19 -30.39
N ASN A 40 27.22 17.90 -29.97
CA ASN A 40 26.37 18.83 -29.24
C ASN A 40 26.29 18.37 -27.78
N ARG A 41 26.78 19.21 -26.86
CA ARG A 41 26.77 19.00 -25.41
C ARG A 41 25.77 19.97 -24.78
N ARG A 42 24.82 19.43 -24.04
CA ARG A 42 23.91 20.22 -23.20
C ARG A 42 23.98 19.69 -21.77
N THR A 43 24.14 20.62 -20.84
CA THR A 43 24.03 20.41 -19.40
C THR A 43 22.59 20.66 -18.96
N PHE A 44 22.09 19.86 -18.04
CA PHE A 44 20.76 20.02 -17.49
C PHE A 44 20.76 19.58 -16.02
N SER A 45 19.88 20.19 -15.24
CA SER A 45 19.66 19.78 -13.85
C SER A 45 18.91 18.43 -13.81
N ALA A 46 19.39 17.50 -12.99
CA ALA A 46 18.79 16.17 -12.81
C ALA A 46 17.30 16.23 -12.40
N ASN A 47 16.87 17.29 -11.73
CA ASN A 47 15.49 17.48 -11.30
C ASN A 47 14.53 17.86 -12.44
N HIS A 48 15.05 18.29 -13.59
CA HIS A 48 14.25 18.82 -14.69
C HIS A 48 14.00 17.81 -15.82
N PHE A 49 14.52 16.59 -15.69
CA PHE A 49 14.53 15.62 -16.77
C PHE A 49 13.31 14.69 -16.74
N ARG A 50 12.36 14.88 -17.67
CA ARG A 50 11.24 13.95 -17.88
C ARG A 50 11.35 13.23 -19.23
N ALA A 51 11.66 13.98 -20.28
CA ALA A 51 12.00 13.44 -21.59
C ALA A 51 12.99 14.40 -22.28
N LEU A 52 14.11 13.85 -22.75
CA LEU A 52 15.04 14.55 -23.63
C LEU A 52 15.30 13.67 -24.84
N ALA A 53 15.39 14.24 -26.03
CA ALA A 53 15.86 13.52 -27.19
C ALA A 53 16.92 14.35 -27.92
N CYS A 54 17.89 13.68 -28.55
CA CYS A 54 18.68 14.33 -29.58
C CYS A 54 18.15 13.93 -30.96
N LEU A 55 17.90 14.95 -31.77
CA LEU A 55 17.53 14.85 -33.16
C LEU A 55 18.75 15.09 -34.03
N LEU A 56 19.04 14.12 -34.89
CA LEU A 56 20.01 14.21 -35.95
C LEU A 56 19.26 14.51 -37.26
N ASP A 57 19.58 15.63 -37.88
CA ASP A 57 19.12 15.97 -39.23
C ASP A 57 20.29 15.92 -40.22
N HIS A 58 20.08 15.20 -41.33
CA HIS A 58 21.08 14.99 -42.37
C HIS A 58 20.38 14.64 -43.70
N PRO A 59 20.93 15.01 -44.88
CA PRO A 59 20.29 14.73 -46.16
C PRO A 59 19.99 13.25 -46.44
N GLN A 60 20.75 12.33 -45.86
CA GLN A 60 20.53 10.89 -46.00
C GLN A 60 19.45 10.34 -45.05
N GLY A 61 18.88 11.19 -44.20
CA GLY A 61 17.80 10.82 -43.30
C GLY A 61 17.94 11.42 -41.91
N ARG A 62 16.80 11.48 -41.25
CA ARG A 62 16.66 11.95 -39.88
C ARG A 62 16.70 10.78 -38.91
N LYS A 63 17.44 10.92 -37.81
CA LYS A 63 17.49 9.93 -36.72
C LYS A 63 17.22 10.61 -35.39
N MET A 64 16.52 9.94 -34.49
CA MET A 64 16.24 10.47 -33.15
C MET A 64 16.67 9.45 -32.11
N LYS A 65 17.33 9.93 -31.05
CA LYS A 65 17.66 9.12 -29.88
C LYS A 65 17.06 9.76 -28.64
N ALA A 66 16.06 9.10 -28.08
CA ALA A 66 15.48 9.47 -26.81
C ALA A 66 16.42 9.06 -25.66
N LEU A 67 16.56 9.96 -24.70
CA LEU A 67 17.19 9.77 -23.42
C LEU A 67 16.06 9.92 -22.39
N TYR A 68 15.49 8.80 -21.97
CA TYR A 68 14.58 8.79 -20.84
C TYR A 68 15.43 8.58 -19.58
N LEU A 69 15.28 9.42 -18.55
CA LEU A 69 15.66 8.96 -17.22
C LEU A 69 14.55 8.02 -16.80
N GLU A 70 14.95 6.83 -16.38
CA GLU A 70 14.14 5.95 -15.55
C GLU A 70 13.41 6.82 -14.52
N LYS A 71 12.09 6.86 -14.62
CA LYS A 71 11.22 7.56 -13.68
C LYS A 71 11.14 6.74 -12.39
N GLU A 72 12.28 6.47 -11.77
CA GLU A 72 12.39 5.56 -10.63
C GLU A 72 11.55 6.06 -9.44
N ARG A 73 11.34 7.38 -9.33
CA ARG A 73 10.52 7.96 -8.25
C ARG A 73 9.02 7.85 -8.41
N GLU A 74 8.45 7.91 -9.62
CA GLU A 74 6.99 7.76 -9.74
C GLU A 74 6.56 6.29 -9.67
N GLY A 75 7.37 5.35 -10.19
CA GLY A 75 7.08 3.92 -10.04
C GLY A 75 7.08 3.49 -8.57
N VAL A 76 8.06 3.97 -7.79
CA VAL A 76 8.16 3.67 -6.36
C VAL A 76 7.06 4.37 -5.55
N GLN A 77 6.78 5.66 -5.78
CA GLN A 77 5.72 6.35 -5.03
C GLN A 77 4.32 5.83 -5.38
N THR A 78 4.02 5.56 -6.66
CA THR A 78 2.73 4.97 -7.05
C THR A 78 2.60 3.56 -6.49
N SER A 79 3.66 2.75 -6.51
CA SER A 79 3.66 1.42 -5.88
C SER A 79 3.42 1.51 -4.37
N ILE A 80 4.08 2.42 -3.65
CA ILE A 80 3.87 2.63 -2.21
C ILE A 80 2.42 3.06 -1.94
N VAL A 81 1.88 4.02 -2.69
CA VAL A 81 0.48 4.47 -2.51
C VAL A 81 -0.51 3.33 -2.81
N VAL A 82 -0.29 2.56 -3.87
CA VAL A 82 -1.16 1.42 -4.22
C VAL A 82 -1.09 0.34 -3.14
N VAL A 83 0.11 -0.05 -2.70
CA VAL A 83 0.30 -1.07 -1.66
C VAL A 83 -0.30 -0.63 -0.33
N THR A 84 -0.12 0.63 0.06
CA THR A 84 -0.70 1.18 1.30
C THR A 84 -2.23 1.19 1.26
N VAL A 85 -2.83 1.61 0.14
CA VAL A 85 -4.29 1.60 -0.04
C VAL A 85 -4.83 0.16 0.02
N ILE A 86 -4.23 -0.78 -0.70
CA ILE A 86 -4.65 -2.19 -0.69
C ILE A 86 -4.57 -2.77 0.73
N THR A 87 -3.48 -2.52 1.44
CA THR A 87 -3.28 -3.01 2.81
C THR A 87 -4.34 -2.44 3.75
N ALA A 88 -4.64 -1.15 3.67
CA ALA A 88 -5.68 -0.52 4.48
C ALA A 88 -7.06 -1.13 4.22
N VAL A 89 -7.42 -1.36 2.95
CA VAL A 89 -8.71 -1.98 2.57
C VAL A 89 -8.83 -3.39 3.13
N LEU A 90 -7.77 -4.21 3.03
CA LEU A 90 -7.77 -5.57 3.56
C LEU A 90 -7.95 -5.61 5.09
N LEU A 91 -7.34 -4.68 5.82
CA LEU A 91 -7.52 -4.56 7.26
C LEU A 91 -8.95 -4.17 7.65
N ILE A 92 -9.56 -3.24 6.89
CA ILE A 92 -10.96 -2.84 7.12
C ILE A 92 -11.91 -4.03 6.87
N ILE A 93 -11.73 -4.74 5.75
CA ILE A 93 -12.57 -5.92 5.45
C ILE A 93 -12.36 -7.01 6.50
N GLY A 94 -11.11 -7.29 6.88
CA GLY A 94 -10.79 -8.29 7.90
C GLY A 94 -11.44 -7.99 9.24
N THR A 95 -11.35 -6.74 9.71
CA THR A 95 -11.97 -6.32 10.97
C THR A 95 -13.50 -6.40 10.91
N LEU A 96 -14.13 -5.97 9.82
CA LEU A 96 -15.58 -6.11 9.62
C LEU A 96 -16.02 -7.58 9.63
N CYS A 97 -15.30 -8.46 8.97
CA CYS A 97 -15.56 -9.91 8.97
C CYS A 97 -15.50 -10.49 10.39
N ILE A 98 -14.48 -10.14 11.18
CA ILE A 98 -14.34 -10.60 12.56
C ILE A 98 -15.52 -10.12 13.42
N ILE A 99 -15.89 -8.83 13.32
CA ILE A 99 -17.02 -8.26 14.06
C ILE A 99 -18.32 -9.01 13.70
N LEU A 100 -18.56 -9.27 12.41
CA LEU A 100 -19.73 -10.01 11.95
C LEU A 100 -19.76 -11.46 12.47
N LEU A 101 -18.61 -12.15 12.50
CA LEU A 101 -18.51 -13.51 13.02
C LEU A 101 -18.77 -13.58 14.52
N VAL A 102 -18.21 -12.64 15.29
CA VAL A 102 -18.45 -12.52 16.74
C VAL A 102 -19.94 -12.24 17.00
N ASN A 103 -20.53 -11.29 16.28
CA ASN A 103 -21.96 -10.98 16.42
C ASN A 103 -22.85 -12.16 16.05
N ARG A 104 -22.50 -12.93 15.01
CA ARG A 104 -23.21 -14.18 14.65
C ARG A 104 -23.08 -15.23 15.75
N LYS A 105 -21.89 -15.44 16.31
CA LYS A 105 -21.65 -16.35 17.44
C LYS A 105 -22.48 -15.96 18.67
N ILE A 106 -22.48 -14.68 19.04
CA ILE A 106 -23.26 -14.17 20.17
C ILE A 106 -24.77 -14.34 19.92
N LYS A 107 -25.25 -14.04 18.70
CA LYS A 107 -26.66 -14.24 18.33
C LYS A 107 -27.05 -15.72 18.40
N ASN A 108 -26.17 -16.63 17.97
CA ASN A 108 -26.41 -18.06 18.06
C ASN A 108 -26.46 -18.55 19.51
N LEU A 109 -25.57 -18.05 20.39
CA LEU A 109 -25.60 -18.36 21.82
C LEU A 109 -26.89 -17.88 22.49
N LYS A 110 -27.34 -16.65 22.20
CA LYS A 110 -28.62 -16.13 22.70
C LYS A 110 -29.84 -16.93 22.21
N ARG A 111 -29.77 -17.54 21.03
CA ARG A 111 -30.88 -18.35 20.46
C ARG A 111 -31.06 -19.70 21.17
N CYS A 112 -30.02 -20.22 21.83
CA CYS A 112 -30.09 -21.43 22.65
C CYS A 112 -30.60 -21.17 24.08
N SER A 113 -30.69 -19.90 24.50
CA SER A 113 -31.03 -19.49 25.88
C SER A 113 -32.51 -19.09 26.06
N ALA A 114 -33.42 -19.53 25.20
CA ALA A 114 -34.85 -19.27 25.40
C ALA A 114 -35.41 -20.21 26.50
N PRO A 115 -36.05 -19.70 27.59
CA PRO A 115 -36.62 -20.53 28.64
C PRO A 115 -37.76 -21.40 28.09
N ARG A 116 -37.67 -22.72 28.25
CA ARG A 116 -38.83 -23.60 28.11
C ARG A 116 -39.60 -23.58 29.43
N THR A 117 -40.72 -22.87 29.48
CA THR A 117 -41.81 -23.18 30.41
C THR A 117 -42.43 -24.53 30.00
N PRO A 118 -42.58 -25.50 30.90
CA PRO A 118 -43.52 -26.60 30.69
C PRO A 118 -44.93 -26.20 31.15
N PRO A 119 -45.98 -26.54 30.39
CA PRO A 119 -47.37 -26.46 30.82
C PRO A 119 -47.62 -27.47 31.96
N GLY A 120 -48.52 -27.11 32.87
CA GLY A 120 -48.81 -27.93 34.05
C GLY A 120 -49.42 -29.29 33.73
N GLU A 121 -49.06 -30.27 34.57
CA GLU A 121 -49.80 -31.52 34.71
C GLU A 121 -49.98 -31.81 36.21
N LYS A 122 -51.25 -32.00 36.59
CA LYS A 122 -51.73 -32.31 37.95
C LYS A 122 -51.79 -33.83 38.11
N GLY A 123 -51.41 -34.36 39.27
CA GLY A 123 -51.65 -35.77 39.67
C GLY A 123 -50.52 -36.28 40.55
N LEU A 124 -50.56 -36.02 41.86
CA LEU A 124 -51.11 -36.91 42.89
C LEU A 124 -50.36 -38.25 43.02
N HIS A 125 -49.36 -38.27 43.90
CA HIS A 125 -49.13 -39.40 44.79
C HIS A 125 -48.51 -38.88 46.09
N GLN A 126 -49.33 -38.79 47.13
CA GLN A 126 -48.87 -38.77 48.51
C GLN A 126 -48.43 -40.19 48.85
N ASP A 127 -47.26 -40.35 49.45
CA ASP A 127 -47.05 -41.42 50.40
C ASP A 127 -46.40 -40.85 51.66
N LEU A 128 -46.86 -41.35 52.77
CA LEU A 128 -46.80 -40.78 54.10
C LEU A 128 -45.66 -41.43 54.89
N SER A 129 -45.16 -40.70 55.88
CA SER A 129 -44.50 -41.22 57.08
C SER A 129 -43.01 -41.59 56.97
N GLU A 130 -42.15 -40.65 57.40
CA GLU A 130 -41.38 -40.95 58.61
C GLU A 130 -41.10 -39.67 59.41
N LYS A 131 -41.34 -39.79 60.71
CA LYS A 131 -41.40 -38.74 61.73
C LYS A 131 -40.29 -39.01 62.73
N ALA A 132 -39.28 -38.14 62.83
CA ALA A 132 -38.44 -37.95 64.02
C ALA A 132 -37.58 -36.68 63.82
N MET A 133 -37.90 -35.53 64.41
CA MET A 133 -37.50 -35.11 65.77
C MET A 133 -35.99 -34.84 65.90
N SER A 134 -35.56 -33.58 65.79
CA SER A 134 -34.80 -32.85 66.85
C SER A 134 -34.17 -31.54 66.32
N PRO A 135 -34.46 -30.38 66.94
CA PRO A 135 -33.78 -29.12 66.68
C PRO A 135 -32.77 -28.80 67.79
N HIS A 136 -31.50 -28.52 67.46
CA HIS A 136 -30.61 -27.78 68.36
C HIS A 136 -29.62 -26.90 67.57
N THR A 137 -29.79 -25.58 67.74
CA THR A 137 -28.76 -24.52 67.67
C THR A 137 -28.04 -24.45 69.04
N PRO A 138 -27.13 -23.49 69.36
CA PRO A 138 -26.32 -22.52 68.58
C PRO A 138 -24.84 -22.37 69.05
N LYS A 139 -24.08 -21.51 68.33
CA LYS A 139 -22.96 -20.65 68.77
C LYS A 139 -21.62 -21.28 69.17
N ASP A 140 -20.57 -20.85 68.48
CA ASP A 140 -19.48 -20.13 69.16
C ASP A 140 -18.82 -19.08 68.24
N GLN A 141 -18.66 -17.88 68.78
CA GLN A 141 -17.85 -16.78 68.28
C GLN A 141 -16.47 -16.86 68.96
N HIS A 142 -15.37 -16.52 68.28
CA HIS A 142 -14.46 -15.43 68.72
C HIS A 142 -13.17 -15.28 67.88
N ILE A 143 -12.98 -14.05 67.39
CA ILE A 143 -11.78 -13.17 67.47
C ILE A 143 -10.48 -13.42 66.66
N ALA A 144 -10.16 -12.33 65.92
CA ALA A 144 -8.87 -11.67 65.60
C ALA A 144 -7.83 -12.40 64.72
N TYR A 145 -7.06 -11.73 63.85
CA TYR A 145 -6.44 -10.40 63.94
C TYR A 145 -6.31 -9.72 62.55
N GLN A 146 -6.20 -8.39 62.58
CA GLN A 146 -5.95 -7.49 61.46
C GLN A 146 -4.45 -7.18 61.27
N HIS A 147 -4.11 -6.73 60.05
CA HIS A 147 -3.08 -5.75 59.64
C HIS A 147 -1.64 -5.86 60.20
N GLU A 148 -0.66 -6.09 59.32
CA GLU A 148 0.17 -5.05 58.68
C GLU A 148 0.74 -5.57 57.35
#